data_AF-A0A7C6I931-F1
#
_entry.id   AF-A0A7C6I931-F1
#
_cell.length_a   1.000
_cell.length_b   1.000
_cell.length_c   1.000
_cell.angle_alpha   90.00
_cell.angle_beta   90.00
_cell.angle_gamma   90.00
#
_symmetry.space_group_name_H-M   'P 1'
#
loop_
_entity.id
_entity.type
_entity.pdbx_description
1 polymer ?
#
loop_
_entity_poly.entity_id
_entity_poly.type
_entity_poly.pdbx_seq_one_letter_code
_entity_poly.pdbx_strand_id
1 'polypeptide(L)' 'MGGEEFLIIAPNLSLQQGRQFAEIIRGGISSHTFSEIGNVTVSLGVTELKKDISMEDVFKTVDELLYQAKAEGRNRVC' A
#
# COMPACT_ATOMS: atom_id res chain seq x y z
N MET A 1 -6.06 -7.60 13.29
CA MET A 1 -5.37 -8.38 12.25
C MET A 1 -6.34 -9.42 11.71
N GLY A 2 -7.31 -8.96 10.93
CA GLY A 2 -8.16 -9.82 10.10
C GLY A 2 -7.47 -9.98 8.75
N GLY A 3 -7.61 -11.14 8.11
CA GLY A 3 -6.77 -11.62 7.00
C GLY A 3 -6.85 -10.89 5.65
N GLU A 4 -7.04 -9.57 5.64
CA GLU A 4 -7.17 -8.74 4.42
C GLU A 4 -6.06 -7.67 4.30
N GLU A 5 -5.06 -7.70 5.18
CA GLU A 5 -3.93 -6.75 5.19
C GLU A 5 -2.63 -7.43 4.76
N PHE A 6 -1.92 -6.80 3.82
CA PHE A 6 -0.66 -7.30 3.27
C PHE A 6 0.41 -6.22 3.41
N LEU A 7 1.63 -6.64 3.77
CA LEU A 7 2.81 -5.77 3.82
C LEU A 7 3.76 -6.12 2.67
N ILE A 8 4.30 -5.09 2.02
CA ILE A 8 5.31 -5.25 0.96
C ILE A 8 6.56 -4.48 1.38
N ILE A 9 7.70 -5.18 1.40
CA ILE A 9 9.02 -4.58 1.63
C ILE A 9 9.76 -4.59 0.30
N ALA A 10 10.05 -3.40 -0.22
CA ALA A 10 10.72 -3.22 -1.50
C ALA A 10 12.09 -2.53 -1.30
N PRO A 11 13.19 -3.30 -1.22
CA PRO A 11 14.51 -2.73 -1.00
C PRO A 11 15.01 -1.97 -2.23
N ASN A 12 15.93 -1.03 -2.01
CA ASN A 12 16.61 -0.25 -3.05
C ASN A 12 15.68 0.63 -3.91
N LEU A 13 14.53 1.04 -3.35
CA LEU A 13 13.65 2.03 -3.96
C LEU A 13 13.64 3.32 -3.13
N SER A 14 13.74 4.46 -3.80
CA SER A 14 13.38 5.74 -3.19
C SER A 14 11.87 5.80 -2.91
N LEU A 15 11.42 6.73 -2.07
CA LEU A 15 9.99 6.94 -1.83
C LEU A 15 9.19 7.14 -3.13
N GLN A 16 9.75 7.89 -4.10
CA GLN A 16 9.10 8.11 -5.40
C GLN A 16 8.96 6.82 -6.20
N GLN A 17 10.02 6.00 -6.25
CA GLN A 17 10.00 4.70 -6.93
C GLN A 17 9.05 3.73 -6.22
N GLY A 18 9.03 3.73 -4.88
CA GLY A 18 8.08 2.95 -4.09
C GLY A 18 6.63 3.33 -4.38
N ARG A 19 6.33 4.63 -4.52
CA ARG A 19 5.00 5.11 -4.90
C ARG A 19 4.60 4.65 -6.30
N GLN A 20 5.51 4.73 -7.28
CA GLN A 20 5.26 4.22 -8.64
C GLN A 20 5.01 2.71 -8.63
N PHE A 21 5.79 1.95 -7.86
CA PHE A 21 5.61 0.51 -7.70
C PHE A 21 4.24 0.17 -7.10
N ALA A 22 3.82 0.90 -6.06
CA ALA A 22 2.49 0.74 -5.46
C ALA A 22 1.36 1.06 -6.45
N GLU A 23 1.50 2.09 -7.29
CA GLU A 23 0.52 2.40 -8.34
C GLU A 23 0.41 1.29 -9.40
N ILE A 24 1.52 0.66 -9.76
CA ILE A 24 1.52 -0.50 -10.67
C ILE A 24 0.71 -1.65 -10.05
N ILE A 25 0.93 -1.96 -8.77
CA ILE A 25 0.18 -3.00 -8.05
C ILE A 25 -1.31 -2.65 -8.01
N ARG A 26 -1.64 -1.42 -7.61
CA ARG A 26 -3.02 -0.93 -7.53
C ARG A 26 -3.74 -1.03 -8.87
N GLY A 27 -3.09 -0.56 -9.94
CA GLY A 27 -3.58 -0.63 -11.31
C GLY A 27 -3.81 -2.07 -11.74
N GLY A 28 -2.82 -2.93 -11.55
CA GLY A 28 -2.90 -4.36 -11.86
C GLY A 28 -4.08 -5.04 -11.20
N ILE A 29 -4.25 -4.88 -9.89
CA ILE A 29 -5.37 -5.44 -9.13
C ILE A 29 -6.71 -4.89 -9.62
N SER A 30 -6.83 -3.57 -9.77
CA SER A 30 -8.10 -2.94 -10.19
C SER A 30 -8.53 -3.29 -11.62
N SER A 31 -7.56 -3.64 -12.48
CA SER A 31 -7.80 -4.05 -13.86
C SER A 31 -8.05 -5.55 -14.01
N HIS A 32 -7.82 -6.34 -12.96
CA HIS A 32 -7.95 -7.78 -12.98
C HIS A 32 -9.30 -8.22 -12.43
N THR A 33 -10.03 -9.00 -13.22
CA THR A 33 -11.26 -9.67 -12.76
C THR A 33 -10.89 -11.06 -12.24
N PHE A 34 -10.98 -11.23 -10.92
CA PHE A 34 -10.72 -12.51 -10.28
C PHE A 34 -11.92 -13.46 -10.48
N SER A 35 -11.65 -14.72 -10.79
CA SER A 35 -12.69 -15.69 -11.15
C SER A 35 -13.73 -15.95 -10.04
N GLU A 36 -13.33 -15.90 -8.77
CA GLU A 36 -14.19 -16.25 -7.63
C GLU A 36 -14.81 -15.02 -6.95
N ILE A 37 -14.10 -13.88 -6.96
CA ILE A 37 -14.48 -12.68 -6.19
C ILE A 37 -14.79 -11.47 -7.08
N GLY A 38 -14.66 -11.60 -8.40
CA GLY A 38 -14.92 -10.53 -9.35
C GLY A 38 -13.88 -9.41 -9.31
N ASN A 39 -14.32 -8.17 -9.53
CA ASN A 39 -13.44 -7.01 -9.50
C ASN A 39 -13.23 -6.52 -8.07
N VAL A 40 -11.97 -6.46 -7.66
CA VAL A 40 -11.57 -5.90 -6.37
C VAL A 40 -10.59 -4.76 -6.58
N THR A 41 -10.44 -3.92 -5.56
CA THR A 41 -9.47 -2.83 -5.55
C THR A 41 -8.67 -2.87 -4.27
N VAL A 42 -7.50 -2.25 -4.28
CA VAL A 42 -6.62 -2.14 -3.11
C VAL A 42 -6.32 -0.68 -2.84
N SER A 43 -6.19 -0.33 -1.55
CA SER A 43 -5.65 0.96 -1.12
C SER A 43 -4.31 0.69 -0.47
N LEU A 44 -3.29 1.50 -0.74
CA LEU A 44 -1.94 1.30 -0.22
C LEU A 44 -1.43 2.56 0.47
N GLY A 45 -0.75 2.40 1.60
CA GLY A 45 0.11 3.43 2.21
C GLY A 45 1.57 3.12 1.91
N VAL A 46 2.35 4.13 1.48
CA VAL A 46 3.76 3.95 1.13
C VAL A 46 4.65 4.88 1.95
N THR A 47 5.62 4.29 2.64
CA THR A 47 6.64 5.05 3.37
C THR A 47 8.04 4.51 3.10
N GLU A 48 9.04 5.35 3.35
CA GLU A 48 10.45 4.99 3.25
C GLU A 48 10.98 4.55 4.61
N LEU A 49 11.66 3.40 4.66
CA LEU A 49 12.36 2.94 5.86
C LEU A 49 13.69 3.69 6.00
N LYS A 50 13.74 4.64 6.94
CA LYS A 50 14.97 5.39 7.26
C LYS A 50 15.70 4.72 8.43
N LYS A 51 17.04 4.83 8.43
CA LYS A 51 17.91 4.17 9.43
C LYS A 51 17.62 4.56 10.88
N ASP A 52 17.10 5.76 11.10
CA ASP A 52 16.91 6.33 12.44
C ASP A 52 15.46 6.22 12.95
N ILE A 53 14.62 5.42 12.28
CA ILE A 53 13.20 5.24 12.63
C ILE A 53 12.98 3.81 13.10
N SER A 54 12.23 3.63 14.18
CA SER A 54 11.88 2.29 14.66
C SER A 54 10.90 1.62 13.69
N MET A 55 10.92 0.29 13.63
CA MET A 55 9.93 -0.44 12.83
C MET A 55 8.50 -0.14 13.27
N GLU A 56 8.27 0.06 14.57
CA GLU A 56 6.94 0.40 15.11
C GLU A 56 6.42 1.74 14.57
N ASP A 57 7.28 2.77 14.49
CA ASP A 57 6.93 4.06 13.90
C ASP A 57 6.65 3.94 12.40
N VAL A 58 7.39 3.09 11.69
CA VAL A 58 7.15 2.81 10.26
C VAL A 58 5.80 2.14 10.07
N PHE A 59 5.48 1.12 10.87
CA PHE A 59 4.18 0.46 10.82
C PHE A 59 3.04 1.43 11.08
N LYS A 60 3.15 2.24 12.14
CA LYS A 60 2.16 3.27 12.45
C LYS A 60 1.96 4.25 11.29
N THR A 61 3.05 4.70 10.67
CA THR A 61 3.01 5.61 9.51
C THR A 61 2.32 4.96 8.32
N VAL A 62 2.64 3.69 8.02
CA VAL A 62 1.98 2.95 6.93
C VAL A 62 0.49 2.78 7.19
N ASP A 63 0.09 2.46 8.42
CA ASP A 63 -1.30 2.30 8.80
C ASP A 63 -2.08 3.62 8.68
N GLU A 64 -1.47 4.74 9.11
CA GLU A 64 -2.06 6.08 8.95
C GLU A 64 -2.27 6.45 7.47
N LEU A 65 -1.27 6.17 6.62
CA LEU A 65 -1.37 6.40 5.17
C LEU A 65 -2.42 5.48 4.52
N LEU A 66 -2.49 4.22 4.93
CA LEU A 66 -3.50 3.27 4.46
C LEU A 66 -4.90 3.73 4.88
N TYR A 67 -5.05 4.21 6.11
CA TYR A 67 -6.30 4.78 6.60
C TYR A 67 -6.70 6.01 5.79
N GLN A 68 -5.75 6.92 5.52
CA GLN A 68 -5.98 8.08 4.66
C GLN A 68 -6.44 7.65 3.26
N ALA A 69 -5.79 6.66 2.66
CA ALA A 69 -6.18 6.13 1.35
C ALA A 69 -7.63 5.61 1.34
N LYS A 70 -8.04 4.94 2.42
CA LYS A 70 -9.43 4.46 2.60
C LYS A 70 -10.41 5.61 2.82
N ALA A 71 -10.03 6.64 3.58
CA ALA A 71 -10.86 7.80 3.90
C ALA A 71 -11.09 8.72 2.68
N GLU A 72 -10.10 8.88 1.82
CA GLU A 72 -10.15 9.76 0.65
C GLU A 72 -10.77 9.12 -0.61
N GLY A 73 -11.45 7.98 -0.46
CA GLY A 73 -12.21 7.35 -1.55
C GLY A 73 -11.76 5.94 -1.96
N ARG A 74 -10.79 5.34 -1.24
CA ARG A 74 -10.23 4.00 -1.54
C ARG A 74 -9.59 3.94 -2.94
N ASN A 75 -9.13 2.76 -3.33
CA ASN A 75 -8.47 2.50 -4.62
C ASN A 75 -7.43 3.57 -4.98
N ARG A 76 -6.53 3.88 -4.04
CA ARG A 76 -5.48 4.89 -4.19
C ARG A 76 -4.21 4.56 -3.41
N VAL A 77 -3.13 5.25 -3.75
CA VAL A 77 -1.87 5.24 -3.02
C VAL A 77 -1.71 6.56 -2.26
N CYS A 78 -1.49 6.47 -0.95
CA CYS A 78 -1.14 7.60 -0.09
C CYS A 78 0.34 7.53 0.28
#